data_AF-A0A0T2N1C9-F1
#
_entry.id   AF-A0A0T2N1C9-F1
#
_cell.length_a   1.000
_cell.length_b   1.000
_cell.length_c   1.000
_cell.angle_alpha   90.00
_cell.angle_beta   90.00
_cell.angle_gamma   90.00
#
_symmetry.space_group_name_H-M   'P 1'
#
loop_
_entity.id
_entity.type
_entity.pdbx_description
1 polymer ?
#
loop_
_entity_poly.entity_id
_entity_poly.type
_entity_poly.pdbx_seq_one_letter_code
_entity_poly.pdbx_strand_id
1 'polypeptide(L)' 'MDDKWEIRPHSDLEQLVERATQGEAVELTRDGKTVARIVPAVSAKFDPPSWEELTEFRRRVNLPNDMSIRDMIDDGRKR' A
#
# COMPACT_ATOMS: atom_id res chain seq x y z
N MET A 1 -10.41 -2.16 11.14
CA MET A 1 -10.99 -3.46 11.50
C MET A 1 -10.38 -4.44 10.53
N ASP A 2 -9.41 -5.23 10.98
CA ASP A 2 -8.81 -6.28 10.16
C ASP A 2 -9.73 -7.49 10.22
N ASP A 3 -10.67 -7.58 9.27
CA ASP A 3 -11.51 -8.75 9.10
C ASP A 3 -10.64 -9.92 8.65
N LYS A 4 -10.25 -10.75 9.62
CA LYS A 4 -9.46 -11.95 9.39
C LYS A 4 -10.39 -13.07 8.96
N TRP A 5 -10.34 -13.41 7.67
CA TRP A 5 -11.12 -14.49 7.10
C TRP A 5 -10.21 -15.70 6.81
N GLU A 6 -10.67 -16.91 7.17
CA GLU A 6 -9.96 -18.15 6.86
C GLU A 6 -10.29 -18.64 5.45
N ILE A 7 -9.25 -18.96 4.68
CA ILE A 7 -9.39 -19.48 3.32
C ILE A 7 -9.91 -20.92 3.39
N ARG A 8 -10.97 -21.20 2.64
CA ARG A 8 -11.52 -22.55 2.55
C ARG A 8 -10.65 -23.42 1.62
N PRO A 9 -10.36 -24.67 2.02
CA PRO A 9 -9.59 -25.60 1.20
C PRO A 9 -10.38 -26.02 -0.04
N HIS A 10 -9.67 -26.39 -1.11
CA HIS A 10 -10.16 -26.79 -2.44
C HIS A 10 -10.95 -25.68 -3.18
N SER A 11 -10.59 -24.42 -2.94
CA SER A 11 -11.16 -23.29 -3.68
C SER A 11 -10.18 -22.73 -4.69
N ASP A 12 -10.68 -22.09 -5.75
CA ASP A 12 -9.82 -21.36 -6.70
C ASP A 12 -8.99 -20.28 -5.98
N LEU A 13 -9.52 -19.74 -4.87
CA LEU A 13 -8.83 -18.76 -4.04
C LEU A 13 -7.60 -19.35 -3.32
N GLU A 14 -7.64 -20.61 -2.89
CA GLU A 14 -6.49 -21.29 -2.26
C GLU A 14 -5.29 -21.33 -3.21
N GLN A 15 -5.52 -21.74 -4.46
CA GLN A 15 -4.45 -21.82 -5.48
C GLN A 15 -3.85 -20.44 -5.78
N LEU A 16 -4.67 -19.39 -5.84
CA LEU A 16 -4.20 -18.02 -6.08
C LEU A 16 -3.38 -17.50 -4.88
N VAL A 17 -3.77 -17.85 -3.65
CA VAL A 17 -3.03 -17.48 -2.45
C VAL A 17 -1.73 -18.27 -2.32
N GLU A 18 -1.70 -19.53 -2.73
CA GLU A 18 -0.46 -20.33 -2.74
C GLU A 18 0.58 -19.74 -3.70
N ARG A 19 0.16 -19.34 -4.91
CA ARG A 19 1.01 -18.60 -5.86
C ARG A 19 1.51 -17.28 -5.29
N ALA A 20 0.64 -16.52 -4.63
CA ALA A 20 1.03 -15.31 -3.92
C ALA A 20 2.04 -15.57 -2.78
N THR A 21 1.92 -16.70 -2.10
CA THR A 21 2.86 -17.10 -1.04
C THR A 21 4.24 -17.47 -1.61
N GLN A 22 4.29 -17.96 -2.85
CA GLN A 22 5.53 -18.26 -3.57
C GLN A 22 6.24 -17.01 -4.16
N GLY A 23 5.68 -15.81 -3.95
CA GLY A 23 6.28 -14.57 -4.46
C GLY A 23 5.62 -14.03 -5.74
N GLU A 24 4.63 -14.73 -6.30
CA GLU A 24 3.97 -14.31 -7.53
C GLU A 24 2.80 -13.38 -7.25
N ALA A 25 2.84 -12.16 -7.78
CA ALA A 25 1.68 -11.28 -7.71
C ALA A 25 0.57 -11.73 -8.66
N VAL A 26 -0.63 -11.92 -8.14
CA VAL A 26 -1.81 -12.33 -8.90
C VAL A 26 -2.80 -11.19 -8.99
N GLU A 27 -3.20 -10.83 -10.21
CA GLU A 27 -4.23 -9.80 -10.45
C GLU A 27 -5.62 -10.44 -10.57
N LEU A 28 -6.58 -9.91 -9.83
CA LEU A 28 -7.99 -10.26 -9.92
C LEU A 28 -8.66 -9.27 -10.86
N THR A 29 -9.26 -9.78 -11.93
CA THR A 29 -9.99 -8.95 -12.91
C THR A 29 -11.48 -9.23 -12.84
N ARG A 30 -12.30 -8.20 -13.06
CA ARG A 30 -13.75 -8.27 -13.23
C ARG A 30 -14.13 -7.42 -14.42
N ASP A 31 -14.90 -7.98 -15.36
CA ASP A 31 -15.30 -7.30 -16.59
C ASP A 31 -14.09 -6.75 -17.39
N GLY A 32 -12.99 -7.51 -17.41
CA GLY A 32 -11.74 -7.13 -18.09
C GLY A 32 -10.92 -6.03 -17.41
N LYS A 33 -11.33 -5.56 -16.23
CA LYS A 33 -10.61 -4.55 -15.45
C LYS A 33 -10.04 -5.16 -14.17
N THR A 34 -8.81 -4.82 -13.82
CA THR A 34 -8.20 -5.22 -12.56
C THR A 34 -8.94 -4.56 -11.40
N VAL A 35 -9.46 -5.37 -10.48
CA VAL A 35 -10.24 -4.93 -9.30
C VAL A 35 -9.49 -5.15 -7.99
N ALA A 36 -8.55 -6.09 -7.95
CA ALA A 36 -7.73 -6.37 -6.78
C ALA A 36 -6.45 -7.07 -7.18
N ARG A 37 -5.48 -7.11 -6.26
CA ARG A 37 -4.22 -7.84 -6.43
C ARG A 37 -3.93 -8.60 -5.16
N ILE A 38 -3.64 -9.90 -5.30
CA ILE A 38 -3.13 -10.73 -4.22
C ILE A 38 -1.61 -10.66 -4.31
N VAL A 39 -0.98 -10.18 -3.25
CA VAL A 39 0.47 -10.09 -3.11
C VAL A 39 0.90 -10.91 -1.90
N PRO A 40 2.16 -11.39 -1.86
CA PRO A 40 2.69 -12.01 -0.66
C PRO A 40 2.47 -11.07 0.52
N ALA A 41 2.02 -11.62 1.66
CA ALA A 41 1.99 -10.92 2.92
C ALA A 41 3.43 -10.78 3.46
N VAL A 42 4.33 -10.18 2.67
CA VAL A 42 5.49 -9.53 3.24
C VAL A 42 4.92 -8.42 4.11
N SER A 43 4.94 -8.64 5.42
CA SER A 43 4.98 -7.52 6.33
C SER A 43 6.25 -6.76 5.98
N ALA A 44 6.16 -5.82 5.02
CA ALA A 44 6.95 -4.63 5.13
C ALA A 44 6.56 -4.13 6.51
N LYS A 45 7.40 -4.43 7.51
CA LYS A 45 7.34 -3.76 8.79
C LYS A 45 7.50 -2.30 8.38
N PHE A 46 6.37 -1.60 8.28
CA PHE A 46 6.41 -0.17 8.31
C PHE A 46 7.00 0.12 9.68
N ASP A 47 8.31 0.35 9.68
CA ASP A 47 9.01 0.79 10.86
C ASP A 47 8.81 2.30 10.86
N PRO A 48 7.80 2.82 11.59
CA PRO A 48 7.56 4.24 11.60
C PRO A 48 8.86 4.91 12.06
N PRO A 49 9.31 5.97 11.37
CA PRO A 49 10.47 6.71 11.84
C PRO A 49 10.21 7.17 13.27
N SER A 50 11.24 7.09 14.10
CA SER A 50 11.24 7.65 15.44
C SER A 50 10.94 9.15 15.41
N TRP A 51 10.54 9.69 16.57
CA TRP A 51 10.33 11.13 16.73
C TRP A 51 11.59 11.95 16.38
N GLU A 52 12.78 11.39 16.63
CA GLU A 52 14.06 12.02 16.31
C GLU A 52 14.28 12.10 14.79
N GLU A 53 14.05 11.00 14.07
CA GLU A 53 14.14 10.95 12.61
C GLU A 53 13.14 11.92 11.93
N LEU A 54 11.92 12.01 12.46
CA LEU A 54 10.93 12.98 11.98
C LEU A 54 11.35 14.44 12.22
N THR A 55 12.03 14.71 13.35
CA THR A 55 12.51 16.05 13.68
C THR A 55 13.65 16.49 12.76
N GLU A 56 14.62 15.60 12.52
CA GLU A 56 15.72 15.85 11.57
C GLU A 56 15.22 15.99 10.13
N PHE A 57 14.27 15.14 9.72
CA PHE A 57 13.64 15.26 8.41
C PHE A 57 12.96 16.62 8.23
N ARG A 58 12.18 17.07 9.23
CA ARG A 58 11.51 18.38 9.21
C ARG A 58 12.50 19.54 9.08
N ARG A 59 13.67 19.46 9.71
CA ARG A 59 14.70 20.51 9.61
C ARG A 59 15.38 20.56 8.25
N ARG A 60 15.52 19.41 7.59
CA ARG A 60 16.22 19.26 6.31
C ARG A 60 15.35 19.60 5.11
N VAL A 61 14.03 19.41 5.21
CA VAL A 61 13.11 19.58 4.09
C VAL A 61 12.59 21.01 4.04
N ASN A 62 12.96 21.72 2.97
CA ASN A 62 12.26 22.91 2.54
C ASN A 62 11.23 22.51 1.48
N LEU A 63 10.00 23.00 1.61
CA LEU A 63 8.99 22.83 0.57
C LEU A 63 9.43 23.57 -0.69
N PRO A 64 9.25 22.99 -1.89
CA PRO A 64 9.54 23.70 -3.13
C PRO A 64 8.71 24.98 -3.22
N ASN A 65 9.32 26.07 -3.70
CA ASN A 65 8.63 27.32 -4.03
C ASN A 65 7.81 27.95 -2.89
N ASP A 66 8.21 27.76 -1.63
CA ASP A 66 7.48 28.26 -0.45
C ASP A 66 5.98 27.85 -0.44
N MET A 67 5.66 26.71 -1.05
CA MET A 67 4.29 26.23 -1.12
C MET A 67 3.72 26.00 0.27
N SER A 68 2.49 26.46 0.48
CA SER A 68 1.75 26.15 1.69
C SER A 68 1.17 24.74 1.63
N ILE A 69 0.77 24.21 2.80
CA ILE A 69 0.01 22.96 2.89
C ILE A 69 -1.27 23.03 2.03
N ARG A 70 -1.87 24.22 1.91
CA ARG A 70 -3.07 24.42 1.08
C ARG A 70 -2.77 24.21 -0.41
N ASP A 71 -1.64 24.74 -0.88
CA ASP A 71 -1.22 24.59 -2.28
C ASP A 71 -0.95 23.11 -2.62
N MET A 72 -0.38 22.35 -1.68
CA MET A 72 -0.17 20.91 -1.84
C MET A 72 -1.49 20.13 -1.93
N ILE A 73 -2.49 20.49 -1.11
CA ILE A 73 -3.81 19.87 -1.14
C ILE A 73 -4.52 20.17 -2.47
N ASP A 74 -4.43 21.41 -2.95
CA ASP A 74 -5.06 21.82 -4.21
C ASP A 74 -4.35 21.20 -5.43
N ASP A 75 -3.02 21.04 -5.43
CA ASP A 75 -2.30 20.30 -6.48
C ASP A 75 -2.70 18.81 -6.53
N GLY A 76 -2.83 18.17 -5.36
CA GLY A 76 -3.27 16.78 -5.27
C GLY A 76 -4.71 16.56 -5.75
N ARG A 77 -5.60 17.55 -5.62
CA ARG A 77 -7.00 17.48 -6.11
C ARG A 77 -7.17 17.75 -7.60
N LYS A 78 -6.16 18.32 -8.26
CA LYS A 78 -6.18 18.61 -9.70
C LYS A 78 -5.69 17.45 -10.56
N ARG A 79 -5.17 16.38 -9.95
CA ARG A 79 -4.83 15.10 -10.59
C ARG A 79 -6.01 14.13 -10.51
#